data_AF-A0A8H4N1K2-F1
#
_entry.id   AF-A0A8H4N1K2-F1
#
_cell.length_a   1.000
_cell.length_b   1.000
_cell.length_c   1.000
_cell.angle_alpha   90.00
_cell.angle_beta   90.00
_cell.angle_gamma   90.00
#
_symmetry.space_group_name_H-M   'P 1'
#
loop_
_entity.id
_entity.type
_entity.pdbx_description
1 polymer ?
#
loop_
_entity_poly.entity_id
_entity_poly.type
_entity_poly.pdbx_seq_one_letter_code
_entity_poly.pdbx_strand_id
1 'polypeptide(L)'
;MPSPVWLATAATSLAVVQAAKLADVCTKSYAQSALPANDFYPGITIDTTSIQTALVSNSSVSSEWYPSSVIEYCNVTFAYSHNGISNDVVHVSYLVPRPEDFQNRYVSTGGGGLAINSQAQYSPSGIIAGAVSGITDWDDVFLLANNTINWEAVYMFGYQAHHELATLGKQFARNFFNVSEDNKVYSYYQGCSEGGREGWSQVQRFADQFDGAVIGAPAFRYGQQQVNHLVSNVIEKTLGYYPPTCEFEKIMNLTIAACDLLDGKADGVVSRSDLCKLHFDINSTIGKPYHCAATSSSGSSGFGGLEARQFMPTASTPEQNGTITAKGVAVASAIIDGLHDSEGRRVYISYQPGASFEDAATAYNESTGKWDLSISSLGGEWVARFLELQDESNLASLDNVTYDTLKHWMGLGMNRYGDSLQTTYPDLTPFQSAGGKVMHVHGEQDNSIPTGSSVHYYESVRSIMHPDLGYNDSTAALDDFYRLYLVPGAAHCSSNDYQPAGSWPQTTLQTMIEWVEKGAAPDTLNRTAELDPICRWPLRPLWSNNGTSFECVYDQPSINTWKYNFDAWKLPLY
;
A
#
# COMPACT_ATOMS: atom_id res chain seq x y z
N MET A 1 -26.09 -80.21 -14.33
CA MET A 1 -26.23 -78.78 -14.00
C MET A 1 -25.18 -78.47 -12.95
N PRO A 2 -24.13 -77.73 -13.33
CA PRO A 2 -24.05 -76.31 -12.95
C PRO A 2 -23.63 -75.37 -14.11
N SER A 3 -23.82 -74.08 -13.84
CA SER A 3 -23.93 -72.90 -14.71
C SER A 3 -22.72 -72.49 -15.57
N PRO A 4 -22.94 -71.72 -16.66
CA PRO A 4 -21.89 -70.98 -17.34
C PRO A 4 -21.56 -69.69 -16.57
N VAL A 5 -20.29 -69.50 -16.26
CA VAL A 5 -19.74 -68.25 -15.74
C VAL A 5 -19.63 -67.26 -16.91
N TRP A 6 -20.38 -66.17 -16.83
CA TRP A 6 -20.22 -65.02 -17.73
C TRP A 6 -19.01 -64.20 -17.27
N LEU A 7 -17.96 -64.18 -18.09
CA LEU A 7 -16.87 -63.22 -17.99
C LEU A 7 -17.38 -61.85 -18.47
N ALA A 8 -17.71 -60.97 -17.52
CA ALA A 8 -17.90 -59.57 -17.81
C ALA A 8 -16.52 -58.91 -17.96
N THR A 9 -16.11 -58.65 -19.21
CA THR A 9 -15.01 -57.75 -19.51
C THR A 9 -15.44 -56.32 -19.14
N ALA A 10 -14.97 -55.83 -18.00
CA ALA A 10 -15.04 -54.42 -17.67
C ALA A 10 -14.11 -53.66 -18.63
N ALA A 11 -14.70 -53.00 -19.63
CA ALA A 11 -13.99 -52.01 -20.42
C ALA A 11 -13.72 -50.81 -19.51
N THR A 12 -12.51 -50.70 -18.98
CA THR A 12 -12.00 -49.45 -18.41
C THR A 12 -11.85 -48.47 -19.57
N SER A 13 -12.90 -47.67 -19.81
CA SER A 13 -12.77 -46.46 -20.59
C SER A 13 -11.85 -45.52 -19.81
N LEU A 14 -10.57 -45.45 -20.22
CA LEU A 14 -9.73 -44.30 -19.92
C LEU A 14 -10.43 -43.09 -20.55
N ALA A 15 -11.29 -42.43 -19.78
CA ALA A 15 -11.75 -41.10 -20.10
C ALA A 15 -10.49 -40.24 -20.11
N VAL A 16 -10.02 -39.93 -21.31
CA VAL A 16 -9.05 -38.86 -21.51
C VAL A 16 -9.74 -37.62 -20.95
N VAL A 17 -9.35 -37.20 -19.75
CA VAL A 17 -9.81 -35.95 -19.15
C VAL A 17 -9.28 -34.87 -20.07
N GLN A 18 -10.12 -34.44 -21.00
CA GLN A 18 -9.80 -33.30 -21.83
C GLN A 18 -9.75 -32.12 -20.87
N ALA A 19 -8.57 -31.51 -20.71
CA ALA A 19 -8.42 -30.31 -19.89
C ALA A 19 -9.49 -29.32 -20.36
N ALA A 20 -10.40 -28.96 -19.44
CA ALA A 20 -11.50 -28.07 -19.76
C ALA A 20 -10.90 -26.74 -20.23
N LYS A 21 -11.36 -26.21 -21.37
CA LYS A 21 -10.92 -24.88 -21.79
C LYS A 21 -11.54 -23.85 -20.86
N LEU A 22 -10.89 -22.70 -20.72
CA LEU A 22 -11.45 -21.60 -19.91
C LEU A 22 -12.87 -21.23 -20.31
N ALA A 23 -13.20 -21.22 -21.61
CA ALA A 23 -14.55 -20.96 -22.09
C ALA A 23 -15.60 -22.01 -21.64
N ASP A 24 -15.18 -23.26 -21.41
CA ASP A 24 -16.08 -24.34 -20.96
C ASP A 24 -16.48 -24.15 -19.48
N VAL A 25 -15.55 -23.62 -18.68
CA VAL A 25 -15.75 -23.35 -17.24
C VAL A 25 -16.21 -21.91 -16.96
N CYS A 26 -16.04 -20.98 -17.90
CA CYS A 26 -16.49 -19.60 -17.81
C CYS A 26 -17.97 -19.45 -18.20
N THR A 27 -18.83 -20.20 -17.52
CA THR A 27 -20.28 -20.14 -17.72
C THR A 27 -20.98 -19.87 -16.39
N LYS A 28 -22.12 -19.17 -16.46
CA LYS A 28 -22.96 -18.91 -15.28
C LYS A 28 -23.26 -20.19 -14.50
N SER A 29 -23.62 -21.27 -15.18
CA SER A 29 -23.96 -22.55 -14.55
C SER A 29 -22.77 -23.19 -13.82
N TYR A 30 -21.58 -23.18 -14.43
CA TYR A 30 -20.39 -23.78 -13.83
C TYR A 30 -19.96 -22.96 -12.60
N ALA A 31 -19.83 -21.65 -12.76
CA ALA A 31 -19.46 -20.76 -11.66
C ALA A 31 -20.47 -20.81 -10.51
N GLN A 32 -21.78 -20.93 -10.80
CA GLN A 32 -22.81 -21.05 -9.77
C GLN A 32 -22.69 -22.37 -8.98
N SER A 33 -22.31 -23.47 -9.65
CA SER A 33 -22.05 -24.75 -8.98
C SER A 33 -20.77 -24.74 -8.13
N ALA A 34 -19.88 -23.78 -8.37
CA ALA A 34 -18.64 -23.61 -7.63
C ALA A 34 -18.76 -22.66 -6.43
N LEU A 35 -19.90 -21.98 -6.26
CA LEU A 35 -20.11 -21.11 -5.09
C LEU A 35 -19.99 -21.91 -3.79
N PRO A 36 -19.47 -21.30 -2.71
CA PRO A 36 -19.51 -21.89 -1.38
C PRO A 36 -20.95 -22.29 -0.99
N ALA A 37 -21.08 -23.31 -0.14
CA ALA A 37 -22.39 -23.72 0.38
C ALA A 37 -23.04 -22.58 1.18
N ASN A 38 -24.38 -22.55 1.23
CA ASN A 38 -25.12 -21.47 1.89
C ASN A 38 -24.79 -21.31 3.40
N ASP A 39 -24.35 -22.37 4.06
CA ASP A 39 -23.97 -22.40 5.47
C ASP A 39 -22.44 -22.38 5.69
N PHE A 40 -21.66 -22.15 4.64
CA PHE A 40 -20.19 -22.15 4.69
C PHE A 40 -19.63 -21.07 5.62
N TYR A 41 -20.21 -19.86 5.58
CA TYR A 41 -19.81 -18.74 6.44
C TYR A 41 -21.02 -18.27 7.27
N PRO A 42 -21.04 -18.51 8.60
CA PRO A 42 -22.15 -18.11 9.44
C PRO A 42 -22.42 -16.61 9.36
N GLY A 43 -23.69 -16.24 9.17
CA GLY A 43 -24.10 -14.84 9.13
C GLY A 43 -24.08 -14.21 7.74
N ILE A 44 -23.60 -14.90 6.71
CA ILE A 44 -23.67 -14.44 5.31
C ILE A 44 -24.67 -15.29 4.51
N THR A 45 -25.39 -14.66 3.58
CA THR A 45 -26.20 -15.29 2.55
C THR A 45 -25.68 -14.90 1.17
N ILE A 46 -25.22 -15.88 0.38
CA ILE A 46 -24.78 -15.66 -1.01
C ILE A 46 -26.01 -15.58 -1.93
N ASP A 47 -26.13 -14.49 -2.71
CA ASP A 47 -27.14 -14.40 -3.76
C ASP A 47 -26.67 -15.18 -5.00
N THR A 48 -27.02 -16.47 -5.04
CA THR A 48 -26.70 -17.34 -6.19
C THR A 48 -27.29 -16.87 -7.52
N THR A 49 -28.28 -15.97 -7.52
CA THR A 49 -28.90 -15.45 -8.74
C THR A 49 -28.13 -14.28 -9.34
N SER A 50 -27.39 -13.54 -8.50
CA SER A 50 -26.56 -12.38 -8.88
C SER A 50 -25.36 -12.73 -9.76
N ILE A 51 -25.00 -14.01 -9.86
CA ILE A 51 -23.76 -14.43 -10.50
C ILE A 51 -23.70 -14.05 -11.99
N GLN A 52 -22.55 -13.48 -12.37
CA GLN A 52 -22.20 -13.14 -13.75
C GLN A 52 -20.82 -13.69 -14.10
N THR A 53 -20.62 -13.99 -15.39
CA THR A 53 -19.35 -14.49 -15.91
C THR A 53 -19.00 -13.75 -17.19
N ALA A 54 -17.75 -13.29 -17.32
CA ALA A 54 -17.25 -12.66 -18.54
C ALA A 54 -15.87 -13.23 -18.89
N LEU A 55 -15.75 -13.79 -20.09
CA LEU A 55 -14.46 -14.26 -20.62
C LEU A 55 -13.64 -13.05 -21.09
N VAL A 56 -12.42 -12.93 -20.59
CA VAL A 56 -11.46 -11.90 -21.00
C VAL A 56 -10.26 -12.60 -21.64
N SER A 57 -9.99 -12.28 -22.90
CA SER A 57 -8.93 -12.88 -23.70
C SER A 57 -7.99 -11.82 -24.28
N ASN A 58 -6.70 -12.14 -24.41
CA ASN A 58 -5.68 -11.26 -24.99
C ASN A 58 -5.60 -9.88 -24.30
N SER A 59 -5.79 -9.84 -22.97
CA SER A 59 -5.68 -8.59 -22.21
C SER A 59 -4.22 -8.28 -21.94
N SER A 60 -3.73 -7.17 -22.48
CA SER A 60 -2.37 -6.69 -22.20
C SER A 60 -2.38 -5.88 -20.92
N VAL A 61 -1.56 -6.28 -19.95
CA VAL A 61 -1.49 -5.67 -18.62
C VAL A 61 -0.04 -5.34 -18.28
N SER A 62 0.16 -4.25 -17.54
CA SER A 62 1.45 -3.83 -16.98
C SER A 62 1.22 -3.00 -15.72
N SER A 63 2.11 -3.09 -14.74
CA SER A 63 2.07 -2.30 -13.50
C SER A 63 3.47 -2.22 -12.90
N GLU A 64 3.66 -1.34 -11.91
CA GLU A 64 4.85 -1.34 -11.06
C GLU A 64 4.96 -2.64 -10.24
N TRP A 65 3.87 -3.39 -10.12
CA TRP A 65 3.74 -4.54 -9.25
C TRP A 65 3.81 -5.91 -9.93
N TYR A 66 3.82 -5.92 -11.26
CA TYR A 66 3.95 -7.13 -12.08
C TYR A 66 4.46 -6.76 -13.49
N PRO A 67 5.27 -7.62 -14.12
CA PRO A 67 5.82 -7.34 -15.44
C PRO A 67 4.74 -7.34 -16.52
N SER A 68 5.01 -6.61 -17.61
CA SER A 68 4.14 -6.60 -18.80
C SER A 68 3.83 -8.01 -19.27
N SER A 69 2.55 -8.35 -19.31
CA SER A 69 2.05 -9.69 -19.59
C SER A 69 0.79 -9.63 -20.45
N VAL A 70 0.48 -10.74 -21.13
CA VAL A 70 -0.81 -10.95 -21.78
C VAL A 70 -1.53 -12.04 -21.02
N ILE A 71 -2.69 -11.70 -20.45
CA ILE A 71 -3.46 -12.60 -19.61
C ILE A 71 -4.81 -12.96 -20.24
N GLU A 72 -5.30 -14.13 -19.85
CA GLU A 72 -6.60 -14.67 -20.22
C GLU A 72 -7.25 -15.24 -18.95
N TYR A 73 -8.48 -14.83 -18.65
CA TYR A 73 -9.17 -15.22 -17.42
C TYR A 73 -10.70 -15.14 -17.57
N CYS A 74 -11.41 -15.85 -16.70
CA CYS A 74 -12.84 -15.70 -16.53
C CYS A 74 -13.11 -14.75 -15.37
N ASN A 75 -13.75 -13.61 -15.61
CA ASN A 75 -14.24 -12.76 -14.55
C ASN A 75 -15.55 -13.32 -14.01
N VAL A 76 -15.58 -13.72 -12.74
CA VAL A 76 -16.77 -14.22 -12.06
C VAL A 76 -17.16 -13.21 -10.98
N THR A 77 -18.36 -12.66 -11.04
CA THR A 77 -18.88 -11.76 -10.01
C THR A 77 -20.13 -12.33 -9.37
N PHE A 78 -20.32 -12.08 -8.08
CA PHE A 78 -21.57 -12.35 -7.37
C PHE A 78 -21.67 -11.45 -6.14
N ALA A 79 -22.84 -11.43 -5.51
CA ALA A 79 -23.11 -10.68 -4.31
C ALA A 79 -23.45 -11.58 -3.13
N TYR A 80 -23.21 -11.08 -1.92
CA TYR A 80 -23.71 -11.64 -0.68
C TYR A 80 -24.25 -10.55 0.23
N SER A 81 -24.95 -10.95 1.29
CA SER A 81 -25.44 -10.06 2.34
C SER A 81 -25.30 -10.68 3.72
N HIS A 82 -25.31 -9.84 4.75
CA HIS A 82 -25.25 -10.19 6.15
C HIS A 82 -26.67 -10.37 6.70
N ASN A 83 -26.87 -11.50 7.37
CA ASN A 83 -28.15 -11.90 7.92
C ASN A 83 -28.63 -10.90 8.98
N GLY A 84 -29.82 -10.34 8.76
CA GLY A 84 -30.44 -9.39 9.69
C GLY A 84 -30.14 -7.93 9.39
N ILE A 85 -29.35 -7.62 8.37
CA ILE A 85 -29.10 -6.25 7.91
C ILE A 85 -29.94 -5.98 6.65
N SER A 86 -30.67 -4.85 6.66
CA SER A 86 -31.59 -4.51 5.56
C SER A 86 -30.88 -3.76 4.46
N ASN A 87 -31.14 -4.14 3.21
CA ASN A 87 -30.52 -3.57 2.00
C ASN A 87 -28.99 -3.74 1.92
N ASP A 88 -28.44 -4.67 2.69
CA ASP A 88 -27.02 -5.00 2.64
C ASP A 88 -26.70 -5.84 1.39
N VAL A 89 -25.68 -5.41 0.65
CA VAL A 89 -25.16 -6.07 -0.55
C VAL A 89 -23.66 -5.79 -0.64
N VAL A 90 -22.86 -6.86 -0.60
CA VAL A 90 -21.42 -6.84 -0.91
C VAL A 90 -21.22 -7.52 -2.25
N HIS A 91 -20.52 -6.89 -3.19
CA HIS A 91 -20.09 -7.57 -4.41
C HIS A 91 -18.64 -8.04 -4.31
N VAL A 92 -18.41 -9.24 -4.84
CA VAL A 92 -17.08 -9.80 -5.03
C VAL A 92 -16.85 -10.13 -6.49
N SER A 93 -15.60 -9.98 -6.92
CA SER A 93 -15.12 -10.32 -8.25
C SER A 93 -13.91 -11.23 -8.14
N TYR A 94 -13.97 -12.38 -8.79
CA TYR A 94 -12.88 -13.33 -8.90
C TYR A 94 -12.42 -13.45 -10.36
N LEU A 95 -11.17 -13.05 -10.61
CA LEU A 95 -10.49 -13.34 -11.86
C LEU A 95 -9.96 -14.77 -11.76
N VAL A 96 -10.50 -15.66 -12.60
CA VAL A 96 -10.21 -17.09 -12.56
C VAL A 96 -9.30 -17.45 -13.73
N PRO A 97 -8.11 -18.03 -13.49
CA PRO A 97 -7.16 -18.39 -14.55
C PRO A 97 -7.67 -19.59 -15.37
N ARG A 98 -6.97 -19.90 -16.46
CA ARG A 98 -7.23 -21.14 -17.21
C ARG A 98 -7.00 -22.36 -16.30
N PRO A 99 -7.81 -23.44 -16.44
CA PRO A 99 -7.63 -24.65 -15.62
C PRO A 99 -6.23 -25.25 -15.66
N GLU A 100 -5.54 -25.18 -16.79
CA GLU A 100 -4.16 -25.64 -16.94
C GLU A 100 -3.11 -24.74 -16.26
N ASP A 101 -3.44 -23.47 -15.99
CA ASP A 101 -2.53 -22.51 -15.37
C ASP A 101 -2.69 -22.45 -13.85
N PHE A 102 -3.81 -22.93 -13.31
CA PHE A 102 -4.11 -22.86 -11.88
C PHE A 102 -3.10 -23.67 -11.04
N GLN A 103 -2.46 -23.01 -10.07
CA GLN A 103 -1.40 -23.58 -9.21
C GLN A 103 -1.87 -23.84 -7.78
N ASN A 104 -3.17 -24.06 -7.54
CA ASN A 104 -3.75 -24.15 -6.19
C ASN A 104 -3.49 -22.90 -5.33
N ARG A 105 -3.64 -21.71 -5.93
CA ARG A 105 -3.38 -20.42 -5.27
C ARG A 105 -4.61 -19.51 -5.30
N TYR A 106 -4.78 -18.75 -4.24
CA TYR A 106 -5.71 -17.64 -4.14
C TYR A 106 -4.95 -16.36 -3.78
N VAL A 107 -5.30 -15.24 -4.40
CA VAL A 107 -4.71 -13.92 -4.13
C VAL A 107 -5.84 -12.93 -3.83
N SER A 108 -5.78 -12.26 -2.68
CA SER A 108 -6.62 -11.10 -2.38
C SER A 108 -5.84 -9.82 -2.64
N THR A 109 -6.51 -8.80 -3.15
CA THR A 109 -5.90 -7.48 -3.42
C THR A 109 -6.56 -6.36 -2.62
N GLY A 110 -5.80 -5.31 -2.36
CA GLY A 110 -6.25 -4.15 -1.58
C GLY A 110 -6.67 -2.92 -2.37
N GLY A 111 -7.02 -1.88 -1.60
CA GLY A 111 -7.47 -0.56 -2.01
C GLY A 111 -6.43 0.55 -2.04
N GLY A 112 -6.93 1.79 -2.09
CA GLY A 112 -6.18 3.04 -2.19
C GLY A 112 -7.03 4.24 -1.78
N GLY A 113 -6.46 5.17 -0.99
CA GLY A 113 -7.22 6.30 -0.45
C GLY A 113 -8.40 5.85 0.41
N LEU A 114 -9.63 6.24 0.05
CA LEU A 114 -10.87 5.79 0.69
C LEU A 114 -11.59 4.66 -0.09
N ALA A 115 -10.96 4.13 -1.14
CA ALA A 115 -11.49 3.02 -1.92
C ALA A 115 -10.93 1.69 -1.41
N ILE A 116 -11.79 0.70 -1.20
CA ILE A 116 -11.44 -0.64 -0.70
C ILE A 116 -10.74 -1.54 -1.74
N ASN A 117 -10.66 -1.10 -3.00
CA ASN A 117 -9.97 -1.83 -4.05
C ASN A 117 -9.34 -0.93 -5.12
N SER A 118 -8.20 -1.36 -5.66
CA SER A 118 -7.49 -0.69 -6.77
C SER A 118 -7.53 -1.48 -8.09
N GLN A 119 -8.45 -2.45 -8.19
CA GLN A 119 -8.77 -3.25 -9.38
C GLN A 119 -7.55 -3.71 -10.19
N ALA A 120 -7.33 -3.09 -11.36
CA ALA A 120 -6.31 -3.45 -12.33
C ALA A 120 -4.88 -3.25 -11.82
N GLN A 121 -4.65 -2.48 -10.75
CA GLN A 121 -3.30 -2.24 -10.22
C GLN A 121 -2.65 -3.53 -9.67
N TYR A 122 -3.44 -4.45 -9.14
CA TYR A 122 -2.95 -5.66 -8.45
C TYR A 122 -3.60 -6.96 -8.93
N SER A 123 -4.88 -6.95 -9.33
CA SER A 123 -5.59 -8.19 -9.65
C SER A 123 -4.98 -9.04 -10.78
N PRO A 124 -4.27 -8.46 -11.78
CA PRO A 124 -3.55 -9.27 -12.75
C PRO A 124 -2.39 -10.09 -12.15
N SER A 125 -1.80 -9.68 -11.02
CA SER A 125 -0.73 -10.42 -10.34
C SER A 125 -1.16 -11.85 -10.01
N GLY A 126 -2.40 -12.04 -9.57
CA GLY A 126 -2.93 -13.37 -9.25
C GLY A 126 -2.99 -14.26 -10.49
N ILE A 127 -3.50 -13.75 -11.62
CA ILE A 127 -3.55 -14.51 -12.87
C ILE A 127 -2.15 -14.86 -13.36
N ILE A 128 -1.21 -13.92 -13.32
CA ILE A 128 0.21 -14.15 -13.68
C ILE A 128 0.83 -15.24 -12.80
N ALA A 129 0.46 -15.29 -11.52
CA ALA A 129 0.91 -16.30 -10.55
C ALA A 129 0.14 -17.62 -10.60
N GLY A 130 -0.82 -17.80 -11.52
CA GLY A 130 -1.66 -19.00 -11.60
C GLY A 130 -2.65 -19.14 -10.44
N ALA A 131 -3.13 -18.02 -9.90
CA ALA A 131 -4.05 -17.93 -8.77
C ALA A 131 -5.42 -17.40 -9.20
N VAL A 132 -6.46 -17.74 -8.44
CA VAL A 132 -7.71 -16.96 -8.46
C VAL A 132 -7.46 -15.63 -7.76
N SER A 133 -7.69 -14.51 -8.43
CA SER A 133 -7.51 -13.17 -7.85
C SER A 133 -8.85 -12.55 -7.43
N GLY A 134 -8.98 -12.16 -6.17
CA GLY A 134 -10.20 -11.60 -5.60
C GLY A 134 -10.15 -10.10 -5.34
N ILE A 135 -11.25 -9.43 -5.65
CA ILE A 135 -11.54 -8.03 -5.32
C ILE A 135 -12.94 -7.98 -4.67
N THR A 136 -13.12 -7.10 -3.69
CA THR A 136 -14.43 -6.79 -3.09
C THR A 136 -14.77 -5.32 -3.30
N ASP A 137 -16.06 -4.98 -3.32
CA ASP A 137 -16.53 -3.62 -3.13
C ASP A 137 -17.27 -3.47 -1.80
N TRP A 138 -17.63 -2.22 -1.47
CA TRP A 138 -18.55 -1.89 -0.39
C TRP A 138 -19.11 -0.47 -0.58
N ASP A 139 -20.23 -0.17 0.08
CA ASP A 139 -20.86 1.16 0.16
C ASP A 139 -19.94 2.19 0.85
N ASP A 140 -19.57 3.24 0.12
CA ASP A 140 -18.69 4.33 0.59
C ASP A 140 -19.40 5.35 1.49
N VAL A 141 -20.65 5.10 1.87
CA VAL A 141 -21.41 5.90 2.83
C VAL A 141 -20.91 5.65 4.26
N PHE A 142 -19.79 6.30 4.62
CA PHE A 142 -19.21 6.28 5.97
C PHE A 142 -20.00 7.11 7.00
N LEU A 143 -20.84 8.05 6.53
CA LEU A 143 -21.74 8.85 7.37
C LEU A 143 -23.19 8.63 7.00
N LEU A 144 -24.02 8.35 8.00
CA LEU A 144 -25.48 8.30 7.84
C LEU A 144 -26.04 9.72 7.74
N ALA A 145 -27.22 9.86 7.11
CA ALA A 145 -27.91 11.14 6.92
C ALA A 145 -28.25 11.92 8.22
N ASN A 146 -28.09 11.29 9.38
CA ASN A 146 -28.23 11.92 10.70
C ASN A 146 -26.89 12.41 11.28
N ASN A 147 -25.82 12.47 10.48
CA ASN A 147 -24.46 12.85 10.85
C ASN A 147 -23.86 11.94 11.95
N THR A 148 -24.19 10.64 11.91
CA THR A 148 -23.54 9.63 12.74
C THR A 148 -22.75 8.65 11.87
N ILE A 149 -21.72 8.03 12.46
CA ILE A 149 -20.85 7.11 11.75
C ILE A 149 -21.64 5.87 11.35
N ASN A 150 -21.54 5.49 10.08
CA ASN A 150 -21.96 4.18 9.62
C ASN A 150 -20.87 3.15 10.01
N TRP A 151 -20.99 2.57 11.20
CA TRP A 151 -19.99 1.63 11.71
C TRP A 151 -19.88 0.36 10.88
N GLU A 152 -20.96 -0.07 10.24
CA GLU A 152 -20.93 -1.20 9.33
C GLU A 152 -19.97 -0.92 8.17
N ALA A 153 -20.11 0.24 7.51
CA ALA A 153 -19.19 0.62 6.44
C ALA A 153 -17.74 0.79 6.92
N VAL A 154 -17.54 1.34 8.12
CA VAL A 154 -16.21 1.46 8.72
C VAL A 154 -15.58 0.10 9.00
N TYR A 155 -16.33 -0.91 9.47
CA TYR A 155 -15.80 -2.25 9.70
C TYR A 155 -15.55 -3.00 8.39
N MET A 156 -16.43 -2.86 7.41
CA MET A 156 -16.26 -3.43 6.07
C MET A 156 -14.97 -2.93 5.42
N PHE A 157 -14.76 -1.61 5.41
CA PHE A 157 -13.52 -0.97 4.96
C PHE A 157 -12.31 -1.35 5.83
N GLY A 158 -12.48 -1.37 7.16
CA GLY A 158 -11.39 -1.58 8.10
C GLY A 158 -10.76 -2.97 8.06
N TYR A 159 -11.58 -4.02 7.93
CA TYR A 159 -11.09 -5.40 7.95
C TYR A 159 -12.06 -6.46 7.40
N GLN A 160 -13.37 -6.24 7.51
CA GLN A 160 -14.35 -7.34 7.38
C GLN A 160 -14.53 -7.77 5.93
N ALA A 161 -14.62 -6.83 4.98
CA ALA A 161 -14.82 -7.18 3.57
C ALA A 161 -13.65 -8.00 3.01
N HIS A 162 -12.40 -7.66 3.37
CA HIS A 162 -11.23 -8.44 2.94
C HIS A 162 -11.19 -9.84 3.58
N HIS A 163 -11.66 -9.96 4.83
CA HIS A 163 -11.76 -11.26 5.49
C HIS A 163 -12.73 -12.18 4.77
N GLU A 164 -13.91 -11.66 4.44
CA GLU A 164 -14.97 -12.37 3.76
C GLU A 164 -14.60 -12.69 2.31
N LEU A 165 -14.00 -11.73 1.60
CA LEU A 165 -13.44 -11.91 0.26
C LEU A 165 -12.45 -13.08 0.20
N ALA A 166 -11.49 -13.13 1.13
CA ALA A 166 -10.50 -14.20 1.15
C ALA A 166 -11.12 -15.55 1.54
N THR A 167 -12.04 -15.54 2.50
CA THR A 167 -12.70 -16.76 2.99
C THR A 167 -13.57 -17.39 1.92
N LEU A 168 -14.43 -16.60 1.27
CA LEU A 168 -15.26 -17.06 0.17
C LEU A 168 -14.42 -17.42 -1.06
N GLY A 169 -13.39 -16.63 -1.37
CA GLY A 169 -12.53 -16.83 -2.53
C GLY A 169 -11.70 -18.11 -2.48
N LYS A 170 -11.14 -18.46 -1.32
CA LYS A 170 -10.45 -19.75 -1.11
C LYS A 170 -11.37 -20.93 -1.35
N GLN A 171 -12.58 -20.89 -0.80
CA GLN A 171 -13.56 -21.96 -0.97
C GLN A 171 -14.08 -22.04 -2.41
N PHE A 172 -14.32 -20.89 -3.05
CA PHE A 172 -14.70 -20.83 -4.45
C PHE A 172 -13.60 -21.43 -5.34
N ALA A 173 -12.33 -21.08 -5.14
CA ALA A 173 -11.22 -21.65 -5.89
C ALA A 173 -11.13 -23.18 -5.72
N ARG A 174 -11.29 -23.66 -4.47
CA ARG A 174 -11.34 -25.10 -4.16
C ARG A 174 -12.44 -25.80 -4.97
N ASN A 175 -13.66 -25.27 -4.93
CA ASN A 175 -14.81 -25.86 -5.62
C ASN A 175 -14.65 -25.78 -7.15
N PHE A 176 -14.25 -24.62 -7.67
CA PHE A 176 -14.16 -24.35 -9.12
C PHE A 176 -13.16 -25.28 -9.82
N PHE A 177 -12.03 -25.58 -9.17
CA PHE A 177 -10.99 -26.47 -9.70
C PHE A 177 -11.02 -27.87 -9.11
N ASN A 178 -12.04 -28.21 -8.31
CA ASN A 178 -12.20 -29.52 -7.66
C ASN A 178 -10.94 -29.95 -6.87
N VAL A 179 -10.37 -29.01 -6.11
CA VAL A 179 -9.20 -29.27 -5.25
C VAL A 179 -9.65 -30.12 -4.07
N SER A 180 -9.12 -31.34 -3.93
CA SER A 180 -9.45 -32.23 -2.80
C SER A 180 -9.09 -31.62 -1.45
N GLU A 181 -9.82 -31.95 -0.40
CA GLU A 181 -9.58 -31.46 0.97
C GLU A 181 -8.14 -31.71 1.46
N ASP A 182 -7.52 -32.81 1.04
CA ASP A 182 -6.12 -33.15 1.38
C ASP A 182 -5.08 -32.23 0.70
N ASN A 183 -5.50 -31.45 -0.30
CA ASN A 183 -4.65 -30.50 -1.01
C ASN A 183 -4.90 -29.08 -0.49
N LYS A 184 -3.80 -28.37 -0.26
CA LYS A 184 -3.81 -26.98 0.19
C LYS A 184 -4.11 -26.04 -0.98
N VAL A 185 -4.98 -25.07 -0.74
CA VAL A 185 -5.07 -23.84 -1.55
C VAL A 185 -4.25 -22.79 -0.81
N TYR A 186 -3.10 -22.42 -1.37
CA TYR A 186 -2.26 -21.36 -0.79
C TYR A 186 -2.97 -20.01 -0.92
N SER A 187 -2.85 -19.19 0.11
CA SER A 187 -3.53 -17.90 0.19
C SER A 187 -2.54 -16.75 0.30
N TYR A 188 -2.64 -15.77 -0.60
CA TYR A 188 -1.75 -14.64 -0.65
C TYR A 188 -2.51 -13.31 -0.62
N TYR A 189 -1.83 -12.26 -0.14
CA TYR A 189 -2.31 -10.89 -0.19
C TYR A 189 -1.32 -9.99 -0.92
N GLN A 190 -1.82 -9.03 -1.71
CA GLN A 190 -1.01 -7.96 -2.31
C GLN A 190 -1.75 -6.62 -2.32
N GLY A 191 -1.18 -5.60 -1.70
CA GLY A 191 -1.74 -4.25 -1.68
C GLY A 191 -0.72 -3.20 -1.25
N CYS A 192 -0.99 -1.93 -1.52
CA CYS A 192 -0.15 -0.80 -1.13
C CYS A 192 -0.98 0.38 -0.67
N SER A 193 -0.43 1.31 0.12
CA SER A 193 -1.15 2.47 0.65
C SER A 193 -2.24 2.06 1.65
N GLU A 194 -3.50 2.41 1.37
CA GLU A 194 -4.66 1.86 2.07
C GLU A 194 -4.72 0.34 1.96
N GLY A 195 -4.41 -0.24 0.79
CA GLY A 195 -4.20 -1.68 0.66
C GLY A 195 -3.07 -2.22 1.54
N GLY A 196 -2.08 -1.40 1.86
CA GLY A 196 -1.08 -1.79 2.84
C GLY A 196 -1.65 -1.86 4.27
N ARG A 197 -2.49 -0.90 4.64
CA ARG A 197 -3.21 -0.91 5.94
C ARG A 197 -4.18 -2.09 6.02
N GLU A 198 -4.96 -2.35 4.98
CA GLU A 198 -5.87 -3.49 4.88
C GLU A 198 -5.10 -4.80 5.05
N GLY A 199 -4.00 -5.00 4.32
CA GLY A 199 -3.16 -6.20 4.42
C GLY A 199 -2.63 -6.43 5.84
N TRP A 200 -2.12 -5.38 6.49
CA TRP A 200 -1.70 -5.48 7.88
C TRP A 200 -2.86 -5.71 8.84
N SER A 201 -4.05 -5.16 8.56
CA SER A 201 -5.26 -5.41 9.33
C SER A 201 -5.59 -6.91 9.32
N GLN A 202 -5.45 -7.56 8.16
CA GLN A 202 -5.66 -9.00 8.05
C GLN A 202 -4.59 -9.78 8.82
N VAL A 203 -3.31 -9.44 8.68
CA VAL A 203 -2.19 -10.09 9.38
C VAL A 203 -2.33 -9.99 10.91
N GLN A 204 -2.76 -8.83 11.43
CA GLN A 204 -2.93 -8.61 12.87
C GLN A 204 -4.16 -9.32 13.45
N ARG A 205 -5.21 -9.56 12.66
CA ARG A 205 -6.52 -10.05 13.15
C ARG A 205 -6.80 -11.51 12.83
N PHE A 206 -6.36 -11.99 11.67
CA PHE A 206 -6.76 -13.27 11.10
C PHE A 206 -5.51 -14.11 10.77
N ALA A 207 -4.96 -14.72 11.81
CA ALA A 207 -3.66 -15.39 11.79
C ALA A 207 -3.49 -16.45 10.69
N ASP A 208 -4.57 -17.12 10.29
CA ASP A 208 -4.59 -18.24 9.34
C ASP A 208 -5.15 -17.85 7.96
N GLN A 209 -5.41 -16.57 7.73
CA GLN A 209 -6.08 -16.14 6.51
C GLN A 209 -5.16 -16.21 5.28
N PHE A 210 -3.89 -15.86 5.45
CA PHE A 210 -2.88 -15.77 4.39
C PHE A 210 -1.60 -16.50 4.79
N ASP A 211 -1.05 -17.27 3.85
CA ASP A 211 0.27 -17.89 3.97
C ASP A 211 1.39 -16.88 3.67
N GLY A 212 1.12 -15.91 2.79
CA GLY A 212 2.07 -14.87 2.41
C GLY A 212 1.40 -13.53 2.09
N ALA A 213 1.90 -12.43 2.65
CA ALA A 213 1.38 -11.08 2.39
C ALA A 213 2.49 -10.15 1.87
N VAL A 214 2.28 -9.58 0.68
CA VAL A 214 3.10 -8.50 0.14
C VAL A 214 2.39 -7.19 0.43
N ILE A 215 2.97 -6.39 1.31
CA ILE A 215 2.36 -5.16 1.82
C ILE A 215 3.25 -3.97 1.50
N GLY A 216 2.73 -3.08 0.67
CA GLY A 216 3.39 -1.85 0.27
C GLY A 216 2.97 -0.64 1.10
N ALA A 217 3.91 0.25 1.42
CA ALA A 217 3.68 1.60 1.97
C ALA A 217 2.38 1.75 2.80
N PRO A 218 2.24 1.04 3.93
CA PRO A 218 0.95 0.93 4.63
C PRO A 218 0.55 2.21 5.36
N ALA A 219 -0.73 2.59 5.23
CA ALA A 219 -1.37 3.70 5.96
C ALA A 219 -1.66 3.34 7.44
N PHE A 220 -0.63 2.94 8.17
CA PHE A 220 -0.70 2.69 9.61
C PHE A 220 -1.10 3.93 10.39
N ARG A 221 -1.64 3.69 11.59
CA ARG A 221 -2.02 4.77 12.50
C ARG A 221 -2.95 5.73 11.77
N TYR A 222 -4.00 5.18 11.15
CA TYR A 222 -4.80 5.86 10.13
C TYR A 222 -5.22 7.28 10.53
N GLY A 223 -5.65 7.47 11.79
CA GLY A 223 -5.99 8.81 12.30
C GLY A 223 -4.81 9.79 12.34
N GLN A 224 -3.59 9.31 12.62
CA GLN A 224 -2.35 10.06 12.52
C GLN A 224 -1.97 10.31 11.06
N GLN A 225 -1.91 9.26 10.24
CA GLN A 225 -1.49 9.35 8.85
C GLN A 225 -2.42 10.27 8.04
N GLN A 226 -3.73 10.15 8.17
CA GLN A 226 -4.66 11.00 7.43
C GLN A 226 -4.52 12.47 7.81
N VAL A 227 -4.40 12.79 9.11
CA VAL A 227 -4.15 14.17 9.55
C VAL A 227 -2.75 14.66 9.14
N ASN A 228 -1.79 13.75 8.95
CA ASN A 228 -0.43 14.12 8.52
C ASN A 228 -0.42 14.81 7.15
N HIS A 229 -1.35 14.47 6.26
CA HIS A 229 -1.53 15.14 4.97
C HIS A 229 -1.85 16.64 5.09
N LEU A 230 -2.28 17.12 6.26
CA LEU A 230 -2.51 18.55 6.54
C LEU A 230 -1.29 19.27 7.15
N VAL A 231 -0.24 18.54 7.55
CA VAL A 231 0.90 19.14 8.26
C VAL A 231 1.61 20.16 7.37
N SER A 232 1.88 19.83 6.12
CA SER A 232 2.47 20.74 5.14
C SER A 232 1.64 22.03 4.97
N ASN A 233 0.33 21.89 4.81
CA ASN A 233 -0.58 23.03 4.64
C ASN A 233 -0.62 23.95 5.87
N VAL A 234 -0.56 23.39 7.08
CA VAL A 234 -0.50 24.17 8.33
C VAL A 234 0.87 24.82 8.51
N ILE A 235 1.97 24.20 8.08
CA ILE A 235 3.32 24.80 8.09
C ILE A 235 3.36 26.03 7.17
N GLU A 236 2.88 25.91 5.93
CA GLU A 236 2.81 27.01 4.96
C GLU A 236 2.03 28.21 5.52
N LYS A 237 0.84 27.91 6.07
CA LYS A 237 0.00 28.92 6.72
C LYS A 237 0.71 29.58 7.91
N THR A 238 1.34 28.78 8.77
CA THR A 238 2.00 29.26 9.99
C THR A 238 3.19 30.15 9.67
N LEU A 239 3.98 29.80 8.65
CA LEU A 239 5.13 30.58 8.19
C LEU A 239 4.73 31.74 7.25
N GLY A 240 3.47 31.78 6.80
CA GLY A 240 2.95 32.81 5.91
C GLY A 240 3.67 32.82 4.57
N TYR A 241 4.00 31.65 4.05
CA TYR A 241 4.64 31.47 2.76
C TYR A 241 4.11 30.23 2.06
N TYR A 242 3.62 30.43 0.84
CA TYR A 242 3.11 29.40 -0.05
C TYR A 242 4.12 29.30 -1.21
N PRO A 243 5.10 28.37 -1.14
CA PRO A 243 6.15 28.29 -2.15
C PRO A 243 5.57 27.96 -3.53
N PRO A 244 6.04 28.61 -4.61
CA PRO A 244 5.77 28.14 -5.96
C PRO A 244 6.23 26.70 -6.15
N THR A 245 5.50 25.89 -6.92
CA THR A 245 5.86 24.48 -7.14
C THR A 245 7.28 24.32 -7.69
N CYS A 246 7.71 25.21 -8.59
CA CYS A 246 9.05 25.19 -9.16
C CYS A 246 10.17 25.46 -8.12
N GLU A 247 9.87 26.25 -7.08
CA GLU A 247 10.83 26.46 -5.99
C GLU A 247 11.04 25.17 -5.20
N PHE A 248 9.96 24.46 -4.85
CA PHE A 248 10.03 23.16 -4.17
C PHE A 248 10.70 22.09 -5.03
N GLU A 249 10.33 21.97 -6.30
CA GLU A 249 10.99 21.08 -7.25
C GLU A 249 12.49 21.36 -7.32
N LYS A 250 12.90 22.64 -7.30
CA LYS A 250 14.32 22.99 -7.29
C LYS A 250 15.01 22.57 -6.00
N ILE A 251 14.40 22.78 -4.84
CA ILE A 251 14.94 22.37 -3.53
C ILE A 251 15.13 20.85 -3.50
N MET A 252 14.12 20.09 -3.93
CA MET A 252 14.17 18.63 -4.00
C MET A 252 15.25 18.15 -4.97
N ASN A 253 15.32 18.68 -6.20
CA ASN A 253 16.35 18.31 -7.17
C ASN A 253 17.77 18.59 -6.67
N LEU A 254 17.99 19.70 -5.96
CA LEU A 254 19.27 20.01 -5.34
C LEU A 254 19.59 19.06 -4.16
N THR A 255 18.57 18.63 -3.42
CA THR A 255 18.70 17.63 -2.36
C THR A 255 19.12 16.29 -2.95
N ILE A 256 18.44 15.81 -4.01
CA ILE A 256 18.81 14.59 -4.73
C ILE A 256 20.26 14.68 -5.22
N ALA A 257 20.62 15.74 -5.93
CA ALA A 257 21.97 15.92 -6.45
C ALA A 257 23.06 15.98 -5.36
N ALA A 258 22.74 16.52 -4.18
CA ALA A 258 23.69 16.57 -3.06
C ALA A 258 23.83 15.22 -2.34
N CYS A 259 22.79 14.38 -2.38
CA CYS A 259 22.70 13.15 -1.61
C CYS A 259 22.95 11.86 -2.41
N ASP A 260 22.85 11.90 -3.74
CA ASP A 260 23.11 10.80 -4.68
C ASP A 260 24.42 10.05 -4.32
N LEU A 261 25.56 10.76 -4.36
CA LEU A 261 26.86 10.12 -4.14
C LEU A 261 27.14 9.64 -2.69
N LEU A 262 26.26 9.91 -1.72
CA LEU A 262 26.49 9.52 -0.33
C LEU A 262 26.50 7.99 -0.13
N ASP A 263 25.85 7.24 -1.01
CA ASP A 263 25.89 5.78 -1.00
C ASP A 263 27.07 5.19 -1.78
N GLY A 264 27.91 6.03 -2.40
CA GLY A 264 29.09 5.62 -3.15
C GLY A 264 28.85 5.36 -4.65
N LYS A 265 27.64 5.60 -5.15
CA LYS A 265 27.27 5.55 -6.57
C LYS A 265 26.65 6.89 -6.99
N ALA A 266 26.90 7.31 -8.23
CA ALA A 266 26.25 8.48 -8.82
C ALA A 266 25.32 8.00 -9.93
N ASP A 267 24.07 7.71 -9.59
CA ASP A 267 23.05 7.25 -10.53
C ASP A 267 21.74 8.06 -10.46
N GLY A 268 21.77 9.19 -9.75
CA GLY A 268 20.63 10.09 -9.57
C GLY A 268 19.61 9.57 -8.57
N VAL A 269 20.00 8.64 -7.68
CA VAL A 269 19.13 8.00 -6.70
C VAL A 269 19.64 8.27 -5.29
N VAL A 270 18.76 8.70 -4.40
CA VAL A 270 19.04 8.81 -2.97
C VAL A 270 18.80 7.45 -2.33
N SER A 271 19.79 6.55 -2.37
CA SER A 271 19.66 5.22 -1.75
C SER A 271 19.91 5.21 -0.24
N ARG A 272 20.42 6.32 0.28
CA ARG A 272 20.74 6.52 1.69
C ARG A 272 20.23 7.87 2.19
N SER A 273 18.91 8.01 2.29
CA SER A 273 18.29 9.22 2.88
C SER A 273 18.73 9.45 4.33
N ASP A 274 19.16 8.41 5.04
CA ASP A 274 19.84 8.49 6.33
C ASP A 274 21.15 9.26 6.28
N LEU A 275 22.01 8.99 5.29
CA LEU A 275 23.24 9.75 5.10
C LEU A 275 22.94 11.18 4.64
N CYS A 276 21.90 11.36 3.83
CA CYS A 276 21.42 12.69 3.44
C CYS A 276 21.07 13.53 4.67
N LYS A 277 20.32 12.97 5.63
CA LYS A 277 20.01 13.63 6.91
C LYS A 277 21.26 14.00 7.73
N LEU A 278 22.32 13.20 7.67
CA LEU A 278 23.54 13.41 8.44
C LEU A 278 24.51 14.41 7.79
N HIS A 279 24.47 14.58 6.48
CA HIS A 279 25.53 15.26 5.73
C HIS A 279 25.05 16.43 4.86
N PHE A 280 23.76 16.55 4.59
CA PHE A 280 23.21 17.62 3.76
C PHE A 280 22.50 18.70 4.60
N ASP A 281 22.89 19.96 4.35
CA ASP A 281 22.19 21.13 4.88
C ASP A 281 21.35 21.76 3.77
N ILE A 282 20.02 21.67 3.94
CA ILE A 282 19.04 22.23 2.99
C ILE A 282 19.18 23.75 2.81
N ASN A 283 19.77 24.47 3.78
CA ASN A 283 20.04 25.91 3.66
C ASN A 283 21.05 26.25 2.55
N SER A 284 21.88 25.29 2.13
CA SER A 284 22.81 25.46 1.02
C SER A 284 22.11 25.72 -0.32
N THR A 285 20.80 25.44 -0.42
CA THR A 285 19.99 25.63 -1.61
C THR A 285 19.51 27.08 -1.80
N ILE A 286 19.60 27.92 -0.76
CA ILE A 286 19.18 29.33 -0.79
C ILE A 286 19.94 30.10 -1.88
N GLY A 287 19.20 30.90 -2.65
CA GLY A 287 19.72 31.75 -3.71
C GLY A 287 20.00 31.03 -5.03
N LYS A 288 19.79 29.71 -5.12
CA LYS A 288 19.94 28.98 -6.38
C LYS A 288 18.80 29.33 -7.34
N PRO A 289 19.08 29.65 -8.62
CA PRO A 289 18.05 30.03 -9.58
C PRO A 289 17.23 28.82 -10.04
N TYR A 290 15.97 29.07 -10.38
CA TYR A 290 15.07 28.12 -11.01
C TYR A 290 14.26 28.79 -12.14
N HIS A 291 13.89 27.98 -13.11
CA HIS A 291 12.96 28.29 -14.20
C HIS A 291 12.08 27.06 -14.42
N CYS A 292 10.77 27.27 -14.50
CA CYS A 292 9.83 26.27 -14.98
C CYS A 292 8.90 26.93 -16.02
N ALA A 293 8.71 26.24 -17.15
CA ALA A 293 7.77 26.68 -18.17
C ALA A 293 6.32 26.66 -17.64
N ALA A 294 5.45 27.48 -18.22
CA ALA A 294 4.03 27.43 -17.92
C ALA A 294 3.47 26.03 -18.24
N THR A 295 2.64 25.50 -17.34
CA THR A 295 1.94 24.25 -17.56
C THR A 295 0.49 24.53 -17.92
N SER A 296 0.03 23.99 -19.06
CA SER A 296 -1.40 23.86 -19.31
C SER A 296 -1.95 22.77 -18.41
N SER A 297 -3.22 22.87 -18.00
CA SER A 297 -3.92 21.74 -17.38
C SER A 297 -3.81 20.54 -18.31
N SER A 298 -2.96 19.60 -17.96
CA SER A 298 -2.86 18.34 -18.67
C SER A 298 -3.66 17.34 -17.86
N GLY A 299 -4.71 16.79 -18.48
CA GLY A 299 -5.19 15.49 -18.07
C GLY A 299 -4.10 14.50 -18.44
N SER A 300 -3.09 14.34 -17.58
CA SER A 300 -2.11 13.29 -17.75
C SER A 300 -2.87 11.97 -17.63
N SER A 301 -2.89 11.24 -18.74
CA SER A 301 -3.35 9.87 -18.84
C SER A 301 -2.12 9.04 -18.53
N GLY A 302 -1.92 8.70 -17.26
CA GLY A 302 -0.64 8.12 -16.84
C GLY A 302 -0.56 7.64 -15.41
N PHE A 303 -1.69 7.34 -14.78
CA PHE A 303 -1.74 6.59 -13.52
C PHE A 303 -2.80 5.53 -13.67
N GLY A 304 -2.48 4.30 -13.29
CA GLY A 304 -3.52 3.42 -12.75
C GLY A 304 -4.08 4.06 -11.49
N GLY A 305 -4.94 5.06 -11.64
CA GLY A 305 -5.86 5.56 -10.62
C GLY A 305 -5.34 6.40 -9.46
N LEU A 306 -4.09 6.91 -9.41
CA LEU A 306 -3.61 7.62 -8.20
C LEU A 306 -2.77 8.90 -8.35
N GLU A 307 -2.69 9.56 -9.51
CA GLU A 307 -2.27 10.99 -9.48
C GLU A 307 -3.12 11.90 -10.36
N ALA A 308 -3.83 12.78 -9.67
CA ALA A 308 -4.03 14.19 -10.02
C ALA A 308 -4.62 14.85 -8.76
N ARG A 309 -3.90 15.77 -8.07
CA ARG A 309 -4.20 16.34 -6.71
C ARG A 309 -4.48 15.30 -5.62
N GLN A 310 -3.98 14.10 -5.82
CA GLN A 310 -4.58 12.80 -5.47
C GLN A 310 -6.06 12.58 -5.85
N PHE A 311 -6.97 13.58 -5.94
CA PHE A 311 -8.28 13.45 -6.66
C PHE A 311 -8.89 14.74 -7.30
N MET A 312 -8.10 15.63 -7.91
CA MET A 312 -8.53 16.74 -8.77
C MET A 312 -7.50 17.11 -9.87
N PRO A 313 -7.91 17.61 -11.05
CA PRO A 313 -6.97 17.94 -12.14
C PRO A 313 -5.95 19.02 -11.75
N THR A 314 -4.68 18.85 -12.17
CA THR A 314 -3.64 19.86 -11.98
C THR A 314 -4.08 21.18 -12.62
N ALA A 315 -4.18 22.24 -11.82
CA ALA A 315 -4.48 23.57 -12.33
C ALA A 315 -3.32 24.04 -13.21
N SER A 316 -3.62 24.78 -14.28
CA SER A 316 -2.58 25.42 -15.08
C SER A 316 -1.72 26.33 -14.19
N THR A 317 -0.40 26.22 -14.32
CA THR A 317 0.53 27.12 -13.62
C THR A 317 1.19 28.08 -14.62
N PRO A 318 1.40 29.35 -14.26
CA PRO A 318 2.12 30.28 -15.11
C PRO A 318 3.59 29.88 -15.21
N GLU A 319 4.33 30.51 -16.12
CA GLU A 319 5.79 30.42 -16.11
C GLU A 319 6.35 30.91 -14.77
N GLN A 320 7.27 30.14 -14.19
CA GLN A 320 7.85 30.41 -12.88
C GLN A 320 9.33 30.71 -13.01
N ASN A 321 9.76 31.86 -12.51
CA ASN A 321 11.15 32.31 -12.56
C ASN A 321 11.55 32.91 -11.21
N GLY A 322 12.68 32.48 -10.67
CA GLY A 322 13.11 33.00 -9.38
C GLY A 322 14.40 32.38 -8.85
N THR A 323 14.65 32.61 -7.57
CA THR A 323 15.70 31.98 -6.79
C THR A 323 15.09 31.40 -5.54
N ILE A 324 15.61 30.26 -5.09
CA ILE A 324 15.19 29.65 -3.83
C ILE A 324 15.36 30.67 -2.70
N THR A 325 14.27 30.91 -1.99
CA THR A 325 14.16 31.88 -0.91
C THR A 325 14.47 31.23 0.44
N ALA A 326 14.89 32.02 1.42
CA ALA A 326 15.04 31.54 2.79
C ALA A 326 13.69 31.07 3.38
N LYS A 327 12.56 31.62 2.92
CA LYS A 327 11.22 31.18 3.36
C LYS A 327 10.84 29.83 2.77
N GLY A 328 11.10 29.58 1.49
CA GLY A 328 10.86 28.28 0.85
C GLY A 328 11.66 27.17 1.51
N VAL A 329 12.94 27.45 1.83
CA VAL A 329 13.77 26.51 2.59
C VAL A 329 13.27 26.31 4.02
N ALA A 330 12.79 27.37 4.69
CA ALA A 330 12.20 27.23 6.02
C ALA A 330 10.94 26.33 6.03
N VAL A 331 10.07 26.46 5.02
CA VAL A 331 8.91 25.58 4.83
C VAL A 331 9.37 24.14 4.57
N ALA A 332 10.26 23.92 3.59
CA ALA A 332 10.77 22.59 3.26
C ALA A 332 11.45 21.91 4.46
N SER A 333 12.28 22.64 5.21
CA SER A 333 12.95 22.13 6.40
C SER A 333 11.96 21.75 7.51
N ALA A 334 10.92 22.56 7.73
CA ALA A 334 9.88 22.25 8.72
C ALA A 334 9.06 21.02 8.32
N ILE A 335 8.76 20.86 7.02
CA ILE A 335 8.07 19.67 6.52
C ILE A 335 8.92 18.43 6.78
N ILE A 336 10.21 18.43 6.43
CA ILE A 336 11.10 17.27 6.62
C ILE A 336 11.27 16.91 8.11
N ASP A 337 11.29 17.90 9.01
CA ASP A 337 11.43 17.65 10.45
C ASP A 337 10.21 16.95 11.06
N GLY A 338 9.03 17.19 10.49
CA GLY A 338 7.75 16.61 10.91
C GLY A 338 7.02 17.42 11.97
N LEU A 339 5.84 16.93 12.36
CA LEU A 339 4.93 17.66 13.24
C LEU A 339 5.45 17.68 14.69
N HIS A 340 5.63 18.87 15.24
CA HIS A 340 5.90 19.12 16.65
C HIS A 340 4.78 19.96 17.27
N ASP A 341 4.43 19.67 18.53
CA ASP A 341 3.42 20.44 19.26
C ASP A 341 3.98 21.77 19.78
N SER A 342 3.14 22.60 20.42
CA SER A 342 3.59 23.91 20.93
C SER A 342 4.66 23.85 22.03
N GLU A 343 4.89 22.67 22.63
CA GLU A 343 5.97 22.43 23.59
C GLU A 343 7.26 21.93 22.93
N GLY A 344 7.26 21.77 21.60
CA GLY A 344 8.40 21.26 20.83
C GLY A 344 8.56 19.73 20.88
N ARG A 345 7.54 19.01 21.35
CA ARG A 345 7.54 17.54 21.38
C ARG A 345 7.10 16.99 20.04
N ARG A 346 7.68 15.87 19.60
CA ARG A 346 7.37 15.25 18.31
C ARG A 346 6.03 14.52 18.38
N VAL A 347 5.12 14.95 17.52
CA VAL A 347 3.77 14.38 17.37
C VAL A 347 3.77 13.28 16.32
N TYR A 348 4.32 13.56 15.14
CA TYR A 348 4.38 12.60 14.05
C TYR A 348 5.54 12.87 13.11
N ILE A 349 5.74 11.97 12.15
CA ILE A 349 6.86 11.94 11.21
C ILE A 349 6.47 12.45 9.83
N SER A 350 7.48 12.75 9.02
CA SER A 350 7.33 13.22 7.64
C SER A 350 8.25 12.45 6.68
N TYR A 351 8.16 12.79 5.40
CA TYR A 351 8.87 12.15 4.29
C TYR A 351 10.40 12.22 4.45
N GLN A 352 11.10 11.35 3.73
CA GLN A 352 12.56 11.36 3.71
C GLN A 352 13.10 12.39 2.72
N PRO A 353 14.32 12.91 2.92
CA PRO A 353 15.00 13.71 1.92
C PRO A 353 15.04 13.03 0.54
N GLY A 354 14.71 13.79 -0.50
CA GLY A 354 14.58 13.31 -1.88
C GLY A 354 13.16 12.95 -2.30
N ALA A 355 12.21 12.90 -1.36
CA ALA A 355 10.77 12.86 -1.68
C ALA A 355 10.29 14.21 -2.21
N SER A 356 9.27 14.19 -3.05
CA SER A 356 8.55 15.39 -3.47
C SER A 356 7.67 15.93 -2.34
N PHE A 357 7.36 17.22 -2.38
CA PHE A 357 6.52 17.89 -1.38
C PHE A 357 5.04 17.91 -1.82
N GLU A 358 4.47 16.75 -2.15
CA GLU A 358 3.14 16.68 -2.80
C GLU A 358 2.03 17.31 -1.95
N ASP A 359 1.97 17.00 -0.65
CA ASP A 359 0.99 17.61 0.27
C ASP A 359 1.21 19.12 0.50
N ALA A 360 2.36 19.67 0.08
CA ALA A 360 2.66 21.11 0.12
C ALA A 360 2.43 21.79 -1.25
N ALA A 361 1.76 21.15 -2.19
CA ALA A 361 1.46 21.78 -3.47
C ALA A 361 0.52 22.98 -3.27
N THR A 362 0.99 24.18 -3.64
CA THR A 362 0.20 25.42 -3.53
C THR A 362 -0.64 25.66 -4.78
N ALA A 363 -1.70 26.47 -4.66
CA ALA A 363 -2.59 26.79 -5.76
C ALA A 363 -2.29 28.17 -6.33
N TYR A 364 -2.07 28.27 -7.64
CA TYR A 364 -1.91 29.57 -8.29
C TYR A 364 -3.27 30.25 -8.51
N ASN A 365 -3.41 31.47 -7.99
CA ASN A 365 -4.58 32.30 -8.13
C ASN A 365 -4.37 33.35 -9.22
N GLU A 366 -5.00 33.12 -10.38
CA GLU A 366 -4.88 34.01 -11.54
C GLU A 366 -5.40 35.43 -11.27
N SER A 367 -6.37 35.59 -10.37
CA SER A 367 -6.97 36.90 -10.06
C SER A 367 -6.04 37.79 -9.22
N THR A 368 -5.23 37.18 -8.35
CA THR A 368 -4.29 37.90 -7.46
C THR A 368 -2.85 37.85 -7.97
N GLY A 369 -2.54 36.93 -8.88
CA GLY A 369 -1.18 36.64 -9.36
C GLY A 369 -0.29 36.01 -8.30
N LYS A 370 -0.86 35.29 -7.34
CA LYS A 370 -0.14 34.73 -6.18
C LYS A 370 -0.41 33.25 -5.98
N TRP A 371 0.50 32.59 -5.28
CA TRP A 371 0.30 31.26 -4.74
C TRP A 371 -0.44 31.36 -3.41
N ASP A 372 -1.52 30.60 -3.31
CA ASP A 372 -2.40 30.51 -2.16
C ASP A 372 -2.38 29.07 -1.61
N LEU A 373 -2.89 28.92 -0.38
CA LEU A 373 -3.07 27.63 0.29
C LEU A 373 -3.93 26.68 -0.58
N SER A 374 -3.47 25.43 -0.73
CA SER A 374 -4.28 24.31 -1.19
C SER A 374 -4.39 23.29 -0.07
N ILE A 375 -5.59 22.89 0.34
CA ILE A 375 -5.77 21.93 1.43
C ILE A 375 -5.79 20.52 0.84
N SER A 376 -4.88 19.65 1.29
CA SER A 376 -4.83 18.24 0.87
C SER A 376 -6.16 17.53 1.17
N SER A 377 -6.79 16.93 0.15
CA SER A 377 -8.12 16.33 0.29
C SER A 377 -8.10 15.09 1.17
N LEU A 378 -7.04 14.27 1.15
CA LEU A 378 -6.93 13.09 2.02
C LEU A 378 -7.06 13.46 3.50
N GLY A 379 -6.39 14.54 3.91
CA GLY A 379 -6.43 15.00 5.28
C GLY A 379 -7.67 15.83 5.62
N GLY A 380 -8.10 16.71 4.71
CA GLY A 380 -9.26 17.55 4.98
C GLY A 380 -10.60 16.80 4.90
N GLU A 381 -10.75 15.83 3.99
CA GLU A 381 -11.89 14.91 3.97
C GLU A 381 -11.93 14.05 5.23
N TRP A 382 -10.77 13.54 5.67
CA TRP A 382 -10.68 12.80 6.93
C TRP A 382 -11.17 13.64 8.11
N VAL A 383 -10.70 14.88 8.25
CA VAL A 383 -11.16 15.74 9.34
C VAL A 383 -12.65 16.05 9.21
N ALA A 384 -13.10 16.54 8.05
CA ALA A 384 -14.49 16.95 7.87
C ALA A 384 -15.47 15.79 8.03
N ARG A 385 -15.24 14.68 7.30
CA ARG A 385 -16.12 13.52 7.28
C ARG A 385 -15.97 12.62 8.50
N PHE A 386 -14.75 12.24 8.86
CA PHE A 386 -14.55 11.22 9.90
C PHE A 386 -14.38 11.81 11.31
N LEU A 387 -13.94 13.07 11.46
CA LEU A 387 -13.74 13.69 12.78
C LEU A 387 -14.88 14.65 13.16
N GLU A 388 -15.29 15.53 12.24
CA GLU A 388 -16.34 16.54 12.44
C GLU A 388 -17.75 16.04 12.06
N LEU A 389 -17.84 14.86 11.43
CA LEU A 389 -19.08 14.21 11.01
C LEU A 389 -19.94 15.08 10.08
N GLN A 390 -19.27 15.80 9.18
CA GLN A 390 -19.89 16.57 8.10
C GLN A 390 -19.67 15.84 6.79
N ASP A 391 -20.71 15.65 5.99
CA ASP A 391 -20.57 15.01 4.68
C ASP A 391 -20.00 15.98 3.64
N GLU A 392 -18.72 16.32 3.84
CA GLU A 392 -17.94 17.25 3.04
C GLU A 392 -16.70 16.52 2.51
N SER A 393 -16.33 16.80 1.26
CA SER A 393 -15.16 16.17 0.61
C SER A 393 -13.83 16.84 0.95
N ASN A 394 -13.84 17.98 1.67
CA ASN A 394 -12.63 18.64 2.17
C ASN A 394 -12.97 19.68 3.26
N LEU A 395 -11.98 20.10 4.04
CA LEU A 395 -12.10 21.27 4.91
C LEU A 395 -12.23 22.55 4.07
N ALA A 396 -13.15 23.43 4.46
CA ALA A 396 -13.35 24.71 3.76
C ALA A 396 -12.21 25.72 4.02
N SER A 397 -11.54 25.64 5.16
CA SER A 397 -10.40 26.49 5.52
C SER A 397 -9.56 25.86 6.62
N LEU A 398 -8.33 26.33 6.81
CA LEU A 398 -7.50 26.01 7.98
C LEU A 398 -7.51 27.13 9.03
N ASP A 399 -8.54 27.96 9.09
CA ASP A 399 -8.61 29.09 10.05
C ASP A 399 -8.61 28.61 11.50
N ASN A 400 -7.71 29.20 12.30
CA ASN A 400 -7.43 28.81 13.68
C ASN A 400 -6.90 27.37 13.85
N VAL A 401 -6.49 26.70 12.77
CA VAL A 401 -5.80 25.41 12.86
C VAL A 401 -4.33 25.63 13.19
N THR A 402 -3.86 24.96 14.24
CA THR A 402 -2.48 25.00 14.74
C THR A 402 -1.88 23.59 14.74
N TYR A 403 -0.58 23.46 15.03
CA TYR A 403 0.03 22.15 15.25
C TYR A 403 -0.62 21.35 16.38
N ASP A 404 -1.10 22.03 17.44
CA ASP A 404 -1.84 21.39 18.53
C ASP A 404 -3.24 20.94 18.08
N THR A 405 -3.86 21.66 17.15
CA THR A 405 -5.13 21.24 16.51
C THR A 405 -4.91 19.94 15.73
N LEU A 406 -3.83 19.85 14.94
CA LEU A 406 -3.49 18.62 14.23
C LEU A 406 -3.25 17.46 15.20
N LYS A 407 -2.44 17.66 16.25
CA LYS A 407 -2.24 16.67 17.32
C LYS A 407 -3.57 16.22 17.95
N HIS A 408 -4.49 17.15 18.20
CA HIS A 408 -5.80 16.83 18.76
C HIS A 408 -6.62 15.95 17.81
N TRP A 409 -6.67 16.28 16.52
CA TRP A 409 -7.36 15.48 15.51
C TRP A 409 -6.74 14.08 15.35
N MET A 410 -5.41 13.97 15.36
CA MET A 410 -4.72 12.68 15.37
C MET A 410 -5.16 11.82 16.56
N GLY A 411 -5.26 12.42 17.76
CA GLY A 411 -5.70 11.73 18.97
C GLY A 411 -7.18 11.36 18.94
N LEU A 412 -8.03 12.19 18.34
CA LEU A 412 -9.45 11.88 18.14
C LEU A 412 -9.62 10.69 17.20
N GLY A 413 -8.90 10.68 16.07
CA GLY A 413 -8.88 9.55 15.14
C GLY A 413 -8.36 8.27 15.77
N MET A 414 -7.30 8.36 16.58
CA MET A 414 -6.75 7.24 17.36
C MET A 414 -7.80 6.59 18.26
N ASN A 415 -8.52 7.41 19.03
CA ASN A 415 -9.49 6.91 19.99
C ASN A 415 -10.78 6.42 19.33
N ARG A 416 -11.25 7.13 18.30
CA ARG A 416 -12.53 6.84 17.64
C ARG A 416 -12.46 5.58 16.79
N TYR A 417 -11.37 5.37 16.06
CA TYR A 417 -11.23 4.28 15.09
C TYR A 417 -10.21 3.21 15.52
N GLY A 418 -9.93 3.12 16.82
CA GLY A 418 -8.89 2.27 17.39
C GLY A 418 -9.02 0.79 17.04
N ASP A 419 -10.25 0.29 17.00
CA ASP A 419 -10.60 -1.11 16.73
C ASP A 419 -10.90 -1.40 15.26
N SER A 420 -10.93 -0.39 14.40
CA SER A 420 -11.35 -0.48 13.00
C SER A 420 -10.21 -0.12 12.04
N LEU A 421 -9.79 1.14 12.02
CA LEU A 421 -8.88 1.66 10.99
C LEU A 421 -7.43 1.77 11.45
N GLN A 422 -7.14 1.82 12.75
CA GLN A 422 -5.78 2.17 13.21
C GLN A 422 -4.67 1.18 12.81
N THR A 423 -4.95 -0.13 12.82
CA THR A 423 -4.01 -1.19 12.41
C THR A 423 -2.62 -1.08 13.05
N THR A 424 -2.55 -1.07 14.38
CA THR A 424 -1.30 -0.78 15.13
C THR A 424 -0.81 -1.93 16.01
N TYR A 425 -1.35 -3.14 15.91
CA TYR A 425 -0.98 -4.23 16.83
C TYR A 425 0.38 -4.86 16.48
N PRO A 426 1.40 -4.75 17.35
CA PRO A 426 2.75 -5.20 17.04
C PRO A 426 3.03 -6.66 17.42
N ASP A 427 2.16 -7.31 18.21
CA ASP A 427 2.30 -8.74 18.52
C ASP A 427 1.73 -9.58 17.37
N LEU A 428 2.63 -10.15 16.56
CA LEU A 428 2.28 -10.99 15.41
C LEU A 428 2.47 -12.48 15.71
N THR A 429 2.60 -12.87 16.98
CA THR A 429 2.80 -14.27 17.39
C THR A 429 1.76 -15.22 16.79
N PRO A 430 0.45 -14.88 16.73
CA PRO A 430 -0.53 -15.75 16.09
C PRO A 430 -0.23 -16.02 14.60
N PHE A 431 0.07 -14.97 13.83
CA PHE A 431 0.37 -15.08 12.40
C PHE A 431 1.68 -15.86 12.15
N GLN A 432 2.73 -15.57 12.93
CA GLN A 432 3.98 -16.31 12.89
C GLN A 432 3.74 -17.80 13.20
N SER A 433 2.94 -18.10 14.23
CA SER A 433 2.64 -19.48 14.66
C SER A 433 1.82 -20.26 13.62
N ALA A 434 0.97 -19.56 12.84
CA ALA A 434 0.26 -20.15 11.71
C ALA A 434 1.18 -20.42 10.49
N GLY A 435 2.44 -19.96 10.54
CA GLY A 435 3.43 -20.14 9.48
C GLY A 435 3.44 -19.06 8.41
N GLY A 436 2.64 -18.01 8.59
CA GLY A 436 2.50 -16.92 7.62
C GLY A 436 3.78 -16.11 7.43
N LYS A 437 3.97 -15.54 6.24
CA LYS A 437 5.12 -14.69 5.87
C LYS A 437 4.65 -13.30 5.44
N VAL A 438 5.38 -12.26 5.82
CA VAL A 438 5.13 -10.87 5.41
C VAL A 438 6.38 -10.30 4.74
N MET A 439 6.17 -9.80 3.52
CA MET A 439 7.11 -8.95 2.80
C MET A 439 6.56 -7.55 2.79
N HIS A 440 7.18 -6.67 3.55
CA HIS A 440 6.82 -5.27 3.64
C HIS A 440 7.77 -4.46 2.78
N VAL A 441 7.23 -3.72 1.80
CA VAL A 441 8.00 -2.89 0.88
C VAL A 441 7.55 -1.43 1.00
N HIS A 442 8.46 -0.47 0.95
CA HIS A 442 8.09 0.95 1.04
C HIS A 442 9.07 1.79 0.22
N GLY A 443 8.56 2.66 -0.66
CA GLY A 443 9.39 3.66 -1.34
C GLY A 443 10.15 4.49 -0.32
N GLU A 444 11.47 4.63 -0.47
CA GLU A 444 12.23 5.42 0.49
C GLU A 444 11.97 6.93 0.35
N GLN A 445 11.56 7.35 -0.84
CA GLN A 445 11.16 8.73 -1.15
C GLN A 445 9.64 8.84 -1.35
N ASP A 446 8.88 8.03 -0.62
CA ASP A 446 7.43 8.10 -0.56
C ASP A 446 6.99 9.50 -0.08
N ASN A 447 6.27 10.20 -0.95
CA ASN A 447 5.78 11.56 -0.81
C ASN A 447 4.34 11.65 -0.27
N SER A 448 3.74 10.52 0.12
CA SER A 448 2.39 10.44 0.66
C SER A 448 2.40 9.84 2.07
N ILE A 449 2.99 8.66 2.23
CA ILE A 449 3.11 7.96 3.51
C ILE A 449 4.58 7.96 3.90
N PRO A 450 4.97 8.58 5.03
CA PRO A 450 6.37 8.60 5.43
C PRO A 450 6.96 7.20 5.58
N THR A 451 8.05 6.88 4.88
CA THR A 451 8.75 5.59 5.00
C THR A 451 9.17 5.27 6.44
N GLY A 452 9.48 6.31 7.22
CA GLY A 452 9.78 6.17 8.65
C GLY A 452 8.64 5.52 9.46
N SER A 453 7.40 5.60 8.96
CA SER A 453 6.20 4.99 9.54
C SER A 453 6.32 3.47 9.56
N SER A 454 6.83 2.91 8.48
CA SER A 454 7.03 1.47 8.32
C SER A 454 8.22 0.96 9.11
N VAL A 455 9.32 1.72 9.15
CA VAL A 455 10.46 1.41 10.01
C VAL A 455 10.04 1.42 11.48
N HIS A 456 9.29 2.44 11.90
CA HIS A 456 8.78 2.52 13.27
C HIS A 456 7.92 1.31 13.65
N TYR A 457 6.98 0.91 12.78
CA TYR A 457 6.15 -0.28 13.04
C TYR A 457 6.96 -1.58 13.05
N TYR A 458 7.94 -1.74 12.15
CA TYR A 458 8.87 -2.88 12.19
C TYR A 458 9.61 -2.96 13.53
N GLU A 459 10.10 -1.82 14.03
CA GLU A 459 10.78 -1.74 15.33
C GLU A 459 9.83 -1.99 16.52
N SER A 460 8.57 -1.56 16.43
CA SER A 460 7.50 -1.90 17.38
C SER A 460 7.29 -3.42 17.46
N VAL A 461 7.11 -4.09 16.31
CA VAL A 461 6.97 -5.56 16.25
C VAL A 461 8.19 -6.25 16.85
N ARG A 462 9.40 -5.86 16.42
CA ARG A 462 10.67 -6.42 16.90
C ARG A 462 10.78 -6.35 18.42
N SER A 463 10.54 -5.17 18.98
CA SER A 463 10.71 -4.92 20.41
C SER A 463 9.62 -5.58 21.28
N ILE A 464 8.39 -5.71 20.76
CA ILE A 464 7.28 -6.33 21.49
C ILE A 464 7.35 -7.86 21.45
N MET A 465 7.68 -8.47 20.31
CA MET A 465 7.79 -9.92 20.20
C MET A 465 9.08 -10.47 20.81
N HIS A 466 10.15 -9.67 20.86
CA HIS A 466 11.46 -10.09 21.33
C HIS A 466 12.08 -9.09 22.33
N PRO A 467 11.42 -8.83 23.48
CA PRO A 467 11.85 -7.81 24.43
C PRO A 467 13.18 -8.15 25.13
N ASP A 468 13.52 -9.44 25.22
CA ASP A 468 14.70 -9.95 25.92
C ASP A 468 15.94 -10.10 25.01
N LEU A 469 15.80 -9.86 23.70
CA LEU A 469 16.87 -10.03 22.72
C LEU A 469 17.56 -8.71 22.38
N GLY A 470 18.85 -8.78 22.06
CA GLY A 470 19.59 -7.66 21.49
C GLY A 470 19.10 -7.32 20.07
N TYR A 471 19.42 -6.13 19.56
CA TYR A 471 18.93 -5.64 18.26
C TYR A 471 19.12 -6.66 17.13
N ASN A 472 20.35 -7.13 16.91
CA ASN A 472 20.65 -8.08 15.82
C ASN A 472 19.92 -9.42 15.98
N ASP A 473 19.87 -9.97 17.20
CA ASP A 473 19.21 -11.26 17.46
C ASP A 473 17.68 -11.15 17.30
N SER A 474 17.10 -10.04 17.74
CA SER A 474 15.67 -9.77 17.57
C SER A 474 15.27 -9.50 16.11
N THR A 475 16.12 -8.84 15.32
CA THR A 475 15.95 -8.69 13.88
C THR A 475 16.03 -10.04 13.18
N ALA A 476 17.03 -10.86 13.51
CA ALA A 476 17.16 -12.20 12.96
C ALA A 476 15.97 -13.10 13.31
N ALA A 477 15.38 -12.94 14.50
CA ALA A 477 14.18 -13.66 14.91
C ALA A 477 12.92 -13.25 14.10
N LEU A 478 12.84 -11.99 13.65
CA LEU A 478 11.79 -11.56 12.72
C LEU A 478 12.01 -12.09 11.30
N ASP A 479 13.26 -12.22 10.84
CA ASP A 479 13.60 -12.57 9.45
C ASP A 479 13.02 -13.92 8.97
N ASP A 480 12.62 -14.79 9.90
CA ASP A 480 11.94 -16.05 9.60
C ASP A 480 10.53 -15.85 9.02
N PHE A 481 9.87 -14.72 9.31
CA PHE A 481 8.49 -14.48 8.88
C PHE A 481 8.15 -13.05 8.47
N TYR A 482 8.88 -12.02 8.91
CA TYR A 482 8.61 -10.62 8.60
C TYR A 482 9.88 -9.90 8.13
N ARG A 483 9.90 -9.52 6.84
CA ARG A 483 11.01 -8.78 6.22
C ARG A 483 10.53 -7.44 5.68
N LEU A 484 11.26 -6.36 5.99
CA LEU A 484 11.04 -5.00 5.49
C LEU A 484 12.10 -4.64 4.43
N TYR A 485 11.69 -3.99 3.35
CA TYR A 485 12.55 -3.46 2.30
C TYR A 485 12.20 -2.00 2.02
N LEU A 486 13.19 -1.13 2.15
CA LEU A 486 13.07 0.27 1.74
C LEU A 486 13.60 0.38 0.33
N VAL A 487 12.80 0.90 -0.61
CA VAL A 487 13.11 0.91 -2.04
C VAL A 487 13.79 2.25 -2.40
N PRO A 488 15.11 2.28 -2.65
CA PRO A 488 15.85 3.50 -3.00
C PRO A 488 15.26 4.27 -4.16
N GLY A 489 15.03 5.56 -4.00
CA GLY A 489 14.51 6.46 -5.04
C GLY A 489 13.01 6.33 -5.31
N ALA A 490 12.37 5.22 -4.97
CA ALA A 490 10.97 4.98 -5.29
C ALA A 490 10.02 5.87 -4.48
N ALA A 491 8.92 6.24 -5.12
CA ALA A 491 7.86 7.09 -4.59
C ALA A 491 6.76 6.22 -3.94
N HIS A 492 5.56 6.80 -3.76
CA HIS A 492 4.43 6.11 -3.18
C HIS A 492 3.92 4.96 -4.06
N CYS A 493 4.25 3.72 -3.71
CA CYS A 493 3.82 2.49 -4.39
C CYS A 493 4.27 2.37 -5.87
N SER A 494 5.21 3.19 -6.31
CA SER A 494 5.61 3.35 -7.72
C SER A 494 7.06 3.81 -7.89
N SER A 495 7.53 3.81 -9.14
CA SER A 495 8.75 4.53 -9.53
C SER A 495 8.61 6.05 -9.31
N ASN A 496 9.74 6.74 -9.20
CA ASN A 496 9.80 8.19 -9.04
C ASN A 496 10.41 8.83 -10.29
N ASP A 497 9.66 9.73 -10.95
CA ASP A 497 10.14 10.41 -12.15
C ASP A 497 11.36 11.32 -11.90
N TYR A 498 11.56 11.77 -10.66
CA TYR A 498 12.75 12.55 -10.27
C TYR A 498 13.98 11.67 -10.04
N GLN A 499 13.80 10.35 -9.90
CA GLN A 499 14.86 9.38 -9.64
C GLN A 499 14.60 8.10 -10.46
N PRO A 500 14.67 8.18 -11.81
CA PRO A 500 14.19 7.13 -12.70
C PRO A 500 14.98 5.81 -12.61
N ALA A 501 16.19 5.82 -12.06
CA ALA A 501 16.95 4.60 -11.75
C ALA A 501 16.46 3.91 -10.45
N GLY A 502 15.55 4.55 -9.72
CA GLY A 502 14.89 4.08 -8.51
C GLY A 502 13.60 3.31 -8.78
N SER A 503 13.66 2.18 -9.50
CA SER A 503 12.44 1.42 -9.87
C SER A 503 11.81 0.60 -8.73
N TRP A 504 10.49 0.42 -8.78
CA TRP A 504 9.74 -0.46 -7.89
C TRP A 504 10.00 -1.94 -8.22
N PRO A 505 9.99 -2.87 -7.23
CA PRO A 505 10.17 -4.31 -7.51
C PRO A 505 8.88 -4.96 -8.06
N GLN A 506 8.90 -5.35 -9.33
CA GLN A 506 7.75 -5.95 -10.05
C GLN A 506 7.46 -7.42 -9.71
N THR A 507 8.33 -8.12 -9.00
CA THR A 507 8.19 -9.59 -8.77
C THR A 507 8.01 -9.96 -7.31
N THR A 508 7.49 -9.05 -6.49
CA THR A 508 7.31 -9.26 -5.05
C THR A 508 6.37 -10.42 -4.72
N LEU A 509 5.23 -10.55 -5.42
CA LEU A 509 4.32 -11.70 -5.23
C LEU A 509 4.98 -13.03 -5.59
N GLN A 510 5.68 -13.10 -6.72
CA GLN A 510 6.42 -14.30 -7.12
C GLN A 510 7.49 -14.67 -6.07
N THR A 511 8.20 -13.68 -5.54
CA THR A 511 9.21 -13.88 -4.50
C THR A 511 8.56 -14.38 -3.19
N MET A 512 7.39 -13.85 -2.83
CA MET A 512 6.61 -14.32 -1.67
C MET A 512 6.17 -15.79 -1.84
N ILE A 513 5.69 -16.15 -3.03
CA ILE A 513 5.33 -17.53 -3.37
C ILE A 513 6.52 -18.47 -3.19
N GLU A 514 7.71 -18.07 -3.64
CA GLU A 514 8.93 -18.86 -3.46
C GLU A 514 9.34 -18.99 -1.99
N TRP A 515 9.16 -17.94 -1.19
CA TRP A 515 9.42 -18.02 0.23
C TRP A 515 8.45 -18.99 0.93
N VAL A 516 7.15 -18.87 0.67
CA VAL A 516 6.11 -19.69 1.30
C VAL A 516 6.18 -21.15 0.85
N GLU A 517 6.27 -21.40 -0.45
CA GLU A 517 6.13 -22.76 -1.00
C GLU A 517 7.45 -23.53 -1.07
N LYS A 518 8.59 -22.82 -1.14
CA LYS A 518 9.92 -23.43 -1.31
C LYS A 518 10.89 -23.12 -0.17
N GLY A 519 10.49 -22.30 0.81
CA GLY A 519 11.36 -21.85 1.90
C GLY A 519 12.48 -20.91 1.44
N ALA A 520 12.40 -20.35 0.23
CA ALA A 520 13.41 -19.49 -0.35
C ALA A 520 13.22 -18.04 0.11
N ALA A 521 13.60 -17.75 1.36
CA ALA A 521 13.45 -16.42 1.94
C ALA A 521 14.42 -15.42 1.27
N PRO A 522 13.93 -14.28 0.72
CA PRO A 522 14.77 -13.37 -0.05
C PRO A 522 15.68 -12.56 0.87
N ASP A 523 17.01 -12.62 0.71
CA ASP A 523 17.92 -11.73 1.44
C ASP A 523 17.94 -10.30 0.85
N THR A 524 17.67 -10.21 -0.44
CA THR A 524 17.49 -8.97 -1.19
C THR A 524 16.31 -9.11 -2.16
N LEU A 525 15.71 -8.00 -2.58
CA LEU A 525 14.69 -8.00 -3.64
C LEU A 525 15.25 -7.49 -4.96
N ASN A 526 14.99 -8.22 -6.04
CA ASN A 526 15.35 -7.76 -7.38
C ASN A 526 14.41 -6.64 -7.83
N ARG A 527 14.99 -5.63 -8.49
CA ARG A 527 14.22 -4.52 -9.10
C ARG A 527 13.89 -4.87 -10.55
N THR A 528 14.94 -4.92 -11.37
CA THR A 528 14.99 -5.43 -12.74
C THR A 528 16.34 -6.15 -12.93
N ALA A 529 16.55 -6.87 -14.03
CA ALA A 529 17.79 -7.63 -14.25
C ALA A 529 19.07 -6.76 -14.35
N GLU A 530 18.93 -5.45 -14.52
CA GLU A 530 20.04 -4.51 -14.78
C GLU A 530 20.38 -3.61 -13.58
N LEU A 531 19.59 -3.66 -12.50
CA LEU A 531 19.77 -2.83 -11.31
C LEU A 531 20.22 -3.67 -10.11
N ASP A 532 21.06 -3.07 -9.27
CA ASP A 532 21.44 -3.65 -7.98
C ASP A 532 20.18 -3.93 -7.13
N PRO A 533 20.20 -5.01 -6.32
CA PRO A 533 19.02 -5.43 -5.59
C PRO A 533 18.78 -4.56 -4.34
N ILE A 534 17.56 -4.60 -3.83
CA ILE A 534 17.13 -3.86 -2.63
C ILE A 534 17.53 -4.64 -1.38
N CYS A 535 18.24 -3.97 -0.46
CA CYS A 535 18.63 -4.56 0.82
C CYS A 535 17.45 -4.76 1.77
N ARG A 536 17.46 -5.87 2.50
CA ARG A 536 16.58 -6.10 3.65
C ARG A 536 16.94 -5.16 4.79
N TRP A 537 15.96 -4.44 5.34
CA TRP A 537 16.12 -3.65 6.57
C TRP A 537 16.55 -4.55 7.73
N PRO A 538 17.54 -4.15 8.56
CA PRO A 538 18.16 -2.83 8.66
C PRO A 538 19.41 -2.65 7.81
N LEU A 539 19.75 -3.58 6.93
CA LEU A 539 20.89 -3.37 6.02
C LEU A 539 20.53 -2.32 4.97
N ARG A 540 21.53 -1.54 4.58
CA ARG A 540 21.41 -0.40 3.70
C ARG A 540 22.41 -0.51 2.56
N PRO A 541 22.09 -0.04 1.36
CA PRO A 541 23.00 -0.18 0.22
C PRO A 541 24.24 0.70 0.39
N LEU A 542 25.38 0.18 -0.06
CA LEU A 542 26.64 0.92 -0.16
C LEU A 542 27.43 0.39 -1.36
N TRP A 543 27.95 1.31 -2.17
CA TRP A 543 28.85 0.99 -3.27
C TRP A 543 30.28 1.43 -2.96
N SER A 544 31.21 0.56 -3.32
CA SER A 544 32.64 0.85 -3.31
C SER A 544 33.21 0.73 -4.72
N ASN A 545 34.51 0.99 -4.88
CA ASN A 545 35.21 0.93 -6.16
C ASN A 545 34.53 1.79 -7.24
N ASN A 546 34.19 3.03 -6.89
CA ASN A 546 33.55 4.00 -7.79
C ASN A 546 32.22 3.49 -8.37
N GLY A 547 31.34 2.98 -7.52
CA GLY A 547 29.99 2.53 -7.91
C GLY A 547 29.89 1.10 -8.45
N THR A 548 30.96 0.31 -8.45
CA THR A 548 30.99 -1.01 -9.14
C THR A 548 30.89 -2.22 -8.21
N SER A 549 31.03 -2.04 -6.90
CA SER A 549 30.96 -3.12 -5.91
C SER A 549 29.88 -2.82 -4.89
N PHE A 550 28.76 -3.55 -4.97
CA PHE A 550 27.57 -3.38 -4.13
C PHE A 550 27.61 -4.28 -2.89
N GLU A 551 27.28 -3.72 -1.72
CA GLU A 551 27.08 -4.45 -0.48
C GLU A 551 25.87 -3.90 0.31
N CYS A 552 25.16 -4.80 1.00
CA CYS A 552 24.17 -4.43 2.00
C CYS A 552 24.85 -4.34 3.37
N VAL A 553 25.02 -3.13 3.89
CA VAL A 553 25.81 -2.86 5.10
C VAL A 553 24.94 -2.40 6.27
N TYR A 554 25.41 -2.69 7.48
CA TYR A 554 24.84 -2.15 8.71
C TYR A 554 25.65 -0.92 9.15
N ASP A 555 24.97 0.18 9.47
CA ASP A 555 25.60 1.37 10.04
C ASP A 555 24.74 1.97 11.16
N GLN A 556 25.22 1.91 12.40
CA GLN A 556 24.42 2.29 13.57
C GLN A 556 24.04 3.78 13.61
N PRO A 557 24.92 4.75 13.31
CA PRO A 557 24.56 6.16 13.14
C PRO A 557 23.41 6.35 12.14
N SER A 558 23.48 5.72 10.96
CA SER A 558 22.38 5.71 9.99
C SER A 558 21.10 5.11 10.55
N ILE A 559 21.15 3.96 11.23
CA ILE A 559 19.93 3.38 11.84
C ILE A 559 19.30 4.32 12.88
N ASN A 560 20.10 5.10 13.60
CA ASN A 560 19.57 6.05 14.57
C ASN A 560 18.77 7.20 13.93
N THR A 561 19.00 7.54 12.65
CA THR A 561 18.20 8.57 11.95
C THR A 561 16.77 8.13 11.61
N TRP A 562 16.49 6.84 11.78
CA TRP A 562 15.18 6.23 11.57
C TRP A 562 14.44 5.93 12.87
N LYS A 563 15.06 6.19 14.03
CA LYS A 563 14.42 6.02 15.33
C LYS A 563 13.72 7.31 15.72
N TYR A 564 12.41 7.22 15.94
CA TYR A 564 11.58 8.35 16.32
C TYR A 564 11.10 8.17 17.76
N ASN A 565 11.12 9.27 18.52
CA ASN A 565 10.49 9.35 19.83
C ASN A 565 9.23 10.20 19.69
N PHE A 566 8.06 9.60 19.97
CA PHE A 566 6.76 10.26 19.89
C PHE A 566 6.35 10.80 21.27
N ASP A 567 7.18 11.67 21.83
CA ASP A 567 7.07 12.18 23.21
C ASP A 567 5.89 13.14 23.44
N ALA A 568 5.19 13.53 22.39
CA ALA A 568 3.92 14.25 22.50
C ALA A 568 2.76 13.37 23.01
N TRP A 569 2.90 12.05 22.99
CA TRP A 569 1.87 11.07 23.36
C TRP A 569 2.17 10.39 24.70
N LYS A 570 1.12 10.16 25.49
CA LYS A 570 1.22 9.41 26.76
C LYS A 570 1.09 7.90 26.57
N LEU A 571 0.37 7.48 25.52
CA LEU A 571 0.24 6.09 25.13
C LEU A 571 1.25 5.79 24.02
N PRO A 572 1.82 4.57 23.98
CA PRO A 572 2.66 4.15 22.87
C PRO A 572 1.92 4.30 21.55
N LEU A 573 2.62 4.89 20.58
CA LEU A 573 2.19 4.93 19.19
C LEU A 573 3.02 3.87 18.46
N TYR A 574 2.49 2.65 18.32
CA TYR A 574 3.19 1.53 17.67
C TYR A 574 3.16 1.63 16.17
#